data_AF-X1DEI9-F1
#
_entry.id   AF-X1DEI9-F1
#
_cell.length_a   1.000
_cell.length_b   1.000
_cell.length_c   1.000
_cell.angle_alpha   90.00
_cell.angle_beta   90.00
_cell.angle_gamma   90.00
#
_symmetry.space_group_name_H-M   'P 1'
#
loop_
_entity.id
_entity.type
_entity.pdbx_description
1 polymer ?
#
loop_
_entity_poly.entity_id
_entity_poly.type
_entity_poly.pdbx_seq_one_letter_code
_entity_poly.pdbx_strand_id
1 'polypeptide(L)'
;MKFFRFIGSLAFVVGLFTTMFVGGLWHVYYSPMFPWWLKIATYCLLGGILLVLLTVALEQKKGKAEEEELPTGEIKTRVLLQNSAEVPGSEITKVLGLVKGHTIYAIWIGKDLSAIVRLVLGGELIEYTDMMGK
;
A
#
# COMPACT_ATOMS: atom_id res chain seq x y z
N MET A 1 19.43 -9.51 11.17
CA MET A 1 18.02 -9.86 11.53
C MET A 1 16.97 -9.41 10.50
N LYS A 2 17.09 -8.22 9.86
CA LYS A 2 16.13 -7.77 8.82
C LYS A 2 16.06 -8.69 7.58
N PHE A 3 17.19 -9.29 7.17
CA PHE A 3 17.29 -10.17 6.00
C PHE A 3 16.47 -11.47 6.13
N PHE A 4 16.58 -12.18 7.25
CA PHE A 4 15.79 -13.41 7.50
C PHE A 4 14.29 -13.14 7.53
N ARG A 5 13.87 -11.98 8.06
CA ARG A 5 12.46 -11.55 8.08
C ARG A 5 11.95 -11.28 6.67
N PHE A 6 12.77 -10.65 5.83
CA PHE A 6 12.44 -10.42 4.43
C PHE A 6 12.27 -11.74 3.67
N ILE A 7 13.20 -12.69 3.86
CA ILE A 7 13.12 -14.04 3.27
C ILE A 7 11.83 -14.76 3.69
N GLY A 8 11.52 -14.78 4.99
CA GLY A 8 10.34 -15.48 5.50
C GLY A 8 9.03 -14.85 5.01
N SER A 9 8.98 -13.51 5.00
CA SER A 9 7.88 -12.74 4.44
C SER A 9 7.69 -12.99 2.95
N LEU A 10 8.77 -13.03 2.17
CA LEU A 10 8.72 -13.31 0.73
C LEU A 10 8.20 -14.72 0.48
N ALA A 11 8.74 -15.71 1.19
CA ALA A 11 8.32 -17.11 1.09
C ALA A 11 6.83 -17.27 1.45
N PHE A 12 6.34 -16.58 2.48
CA PHE A 12 4.93 -16.60 2.85
C PHE A 12 4.04 -15.97 1.78
N VAL A 13 4.39 -14.79 1.27
CA VAL A 13 3.60 -14.11 0.23
C VAL A 13 3.53 -14.96 -1.04
N VAL A 14 4.66 -15.54 -1.46
CA VAL A 14 4.71 -16.46 -2.60
C VAL A 14 3.86 -17.70 -2.31
N GLY A 15 3.99 -18.32 -1.14
CA GLY A 15 3.22 -19.51 -0.75
C GLY A 15 1.72 -19.27 -0.71
N LEU A 16 1.27 -18.15 -0.12
CA LEU A 16 -0.14 -17.74 -0.10
C LEU A 16 -0.65 -17.53 -1.53
N PHE A 17 0.12 -16.82 -2.36
CA PHE A 17 -0.23 -16.58 -3.75
C PHE A 17 -0.34 -17.89 -4.54
N THR A 18 0.63 -18.78 -4.43
CA THR A 18 0.60 -20.11 -5.06
C THR A 18 -0.58 -20.93 -4.55
N THR A 19 -0.90 -20.88 -3.26
CA THR A 19 -2.03 -21.62 -2.68
C THR A 19 -3.36 -21.11 -3.23
N MET A 20 -3.56 -19.79 -3.29
CA MET A 20 -4.82 -19.19 -3.77
C MET A 20 -5.00 -19.34 -5.29
N PHE A 21 -3.97 -19.02 -6.07
CA PHE A 21 -4.07 -18.95 -7.53
C PHE A 21 -3.72 -20.26 -8.24
N VAL A 22 -2.91 -21.14 -7.65
CA VAL A 22 -2.58 -22.42 -8.27
C VAL A 22 -3.31 -23.55 -7.55
N GLY A 23 -3.18 -23.64 -6.23
CA GLY A 23 -3.81 -24.69 -5.43
C GLY A 23 -5.33 -24.66 -5.47
N GLY A 24 -5.94 -23.49 -5.22
CA GLY A 24 -7.39 -23.30 -5.24
C GLY A 24 -7.99 -23.58 -6.62
N LEU A 25 -7.36 -23.06 -7.68
CA LEU A 25 -7.79 -23.32 -9.06
C LEU A 25 -7.66 -24.79 -9.45
N TRP A 26 -6.60 -25.47 -9.03
CA TRP A 26 -6.40 -26.89 -9.27
C TRP A 26 -7.48 -27.73 -8.58
N HIS A 27 -7.76 -27.45 -7.30
CA HIS A 27 -8.78 -28.17 -6.54
C HIS A 27 -10.19 -28.00 -7.15
N VAL A 28 -10.54 -26.78 -7.56
CA VAL A 28 -11.83 -26.49 -8.22
C VAL A 28 -11.96 -27.19 -9.57
N TYR A 29 -10.85 -27.32 -10.32
CA TYR A 29 -10.84 -28.01 -11.61
C TYR A 29 -11.18 -29.49 -11.46
N TYR A 30 -10.40 -30.20 -10.65
CA TYR A 30 -10.47 -31.66 -10.50
C TYR A 30 -11.67 -32.14 -9.68
N SER A 31 -12.27 -31.27 -8.87
CA SER A 31 -13.46 -31.63 -8.10
C SER A 31 -14.65 -31.86 -9.04
N PRO A 32 -15.18 -33.10 -9.12
CA PRO A 32 -16.35 -33.41 -9.96
C PRO A 32 -17.65 -32.91 -9.33
N MET A 33 -17.61 -32.50 -8.06
CA MET A 33 -18.78 -32.17 -7.24
C MET A 33 -19.28 -30.73 -7.46
N PHE A 34 -18.48 -29.85 -8.07
CA PHE A 34 -18.88 -28.46 -8.30
C PHE A 34 -19.61 -28.27 -9.63
N PRO A 35 -20.79 -27.61 -9.63
CA PRO A 35 -21.47 -27.21 -10.86
C PRO A 35 -20.58 -26.35 -11.76
N TRP A 36 -20.77 -26.46 -13.07
CA TRP A 36 -19.96 -25.74 -14.06
C TRP A 36 -19.98 -24.21 -13.88
N TRP A 37 -21.14 -23.65 -13.52
CA TRP A 37 -21.26 -22.20 -13.27
C TRP A 37 -20.38 -21.73 -12.11
N LEU A 38 -20.25 -22.53 -11.05
CA LEU A 38 -19.43 -22.19 -9.88
C LEU A 38 -17.94 -22.26 -10.22
N LYS A 39 -17.53 -23.24 -11.03
CA LYS A 39 -16.17 -23.31 -11.57
C LYS A 39 -15.85 -22.04 -12.36
N ILE A 40 -16.70 -21.68 -13.32
CA ILE A 40 -16.54 -20.49 -14.15
C ILE A 40 -16.51 -19.22 -13.29
N ALA A 41 -17.42 -19.08 -12.31
CA ALA A 41 -17.45 -17.94 -11.40
C ALA A 41 -16.15 -17.82 -10.59
N THR A 42 -15.61 -18.94 -10.11
CA THR A 42 -14.36 -18.96 -9.35
C THR A 42 -13.16 -18.56 -10.22
N TYR A 43 -13.08 -19.07 -11.46
CA TYR A 43 -12.05 -18.64 -12.42
C TYR A 43 -12.17 -17.17 -12.78
N CYS A 44 -13.39 -16.67 -12.99
CA CYS A 44 -13.62 -15.27 -13.34
C CYS A 44 -13.24 -14.33 -12.18
N LEU A 45 -13.57 -14.72 -10.94
CA LEU A 45 -13.22 -13.96 -9.75
C LEU A 45 -11.69 -13.94 -9.53
N LEU A 46 -11.04 -15.10 -9.47
CA LEU A 46 -9.60 -15.18 -9.24
C LEU A 46 -8.81 -14.58 -10.42
N GLY A 47 -9.21 -14.84 -11.66
CA GLY A 47 -8.60 -14.25 -12.84
C GLY A 47 -8.77 -12.72 -12.89
N GLY A 48 -9.95 -12.20 -12.53
CA GLY A 48 -10.20 -10.76 -12.44
C GLY A 48 -9.33 -10.07 -11.40
N ILE A 49 -9.22 -10.65 -10.20
CA ILE A 49 -8.31 -10.14 -9.16
C ILE A 49 -6.86 -10.14 -9.66
N LEU A 50 -6.41 -11.23 -10.30
CA LEU A 50 -5.05 -11.33 -10.82
C LEU A 50 -4.76 -10.26 -11.87
N LEU A 51 -5.72 -10.00 -12.76
CA LEU A 51 -5.59 -8.96 -13.79
C LEU A 51 -5.45 -7.57 -13.17
N VAL A 52 -6.30 -7.24 -12.20
CA VAL A 52 -6.23 -5.95 -11.49
C VAL A 52 -4.89 -5.78 -10.78
N LEU A 53 -4.40 -6.83 -10.11
CA LEU A 53 -3.08 -6.78 -9.46
C LEU A 53 -1.95 -6.57 -10.47
N LEU A 54 -2.04 -7.20 -11.64
CA LEU A 54 -1.04 -7.06 -12.69
C LEU A 54 -1.06 -5.65 -13.31
N THR A 55 -2.24 -5.08 -13.58
CA THR A 55 -2.36 -3.72 -14.12
C THR A 55 -1.81 -2.69 -13.14
N VAL A 56 -2.16 -2.81 -11.84
CA VAL A 56 -1.62 -1.93 -10.79
C VAL A 56 -0.10 -2.08 -10.70
N ALA A 57 0.43 -3.31 -10.75
CA ALA A 57 1.88 -3.53 -10.69
C ALA A 57 2.63 -2.89 -11.87
N LEU A 58 2.02 -2.88 -13.07
CA LEU A 58 2.57 -2.19 -14.24
C LEU A 58 2.49 -0.68 -14.10
N GLU A 59 1.38 -0.16 -13.58
CA GLU A 59 1.19 1.27 -13.34
C GLU A 59 2.17 1.82 -12.28
N GLN A 60 2.40 1.06 -11.20
CA GLN A 60 3.39 1.40 -10.18
C GLN A 60 4.82 1.46 -10.73
N LYS A 61 5.15 0.63 -11.72
CA LYS A 61 6.45 0.72 -12.43
C LYS A 61 6.57 1.99 -13.27
N LYS A 62 5.46 2.51 -13.80
CA LYS A 62 5.42 3.69 -14.66
C LYS A 62 5.39 4.99 -13.84
N GLY A 63 4.59 5.06 -12.78
CA GLY A 63 4.43 6.25 -11.92
C GLY A 63 5.67 6.64 -11.13
N LYS A 64 6.69 5.78 -11.04
CA LYS A 64 7.98 6.13 -10.42
C LYS A 64 8.85 7.05 -11.31
N ALA A 65 8.44 7.30 -12.55
CA ALA A 65 9.18 8.10 -13.54
C ALA A 65 8.60 9.51 -13.78
N GLU A 66 7.44 9.84 -13.19
CA GLU A 66 6.77 11.13 -13.38
C GLU A 66 6.44 11.74 -12.01
N GLU A 67 7.44 12.36 -11.36
CA GLU A 67 7.13 13.45 -10.43
C GLU A 67 6.61 14.61 -11.29
N GLU A 68 5.29 14.72 -11.41
CA GLU A 68 4.67 15.88 -12.02
C GLU A 68 5.09 17.14 -11.24
N GLU A 69 5.81 18.05 -11.90
CA GLU A 69 6.01 19.40 -11.41
C GLU A 69 4.62 20.01 -11.15
N LEU A 70 4.42 20.49 -9.92
CA LEU A 70 3.18 21.15 -9.50
C LEU A 70 2.76 22.18 -10.56
N PRO A 71 1.49 22.20 -10.99
CA PRO A 71 1.06 23.16 -12.00
C PRO A 71 1.26 24.58 -11.47
N THR A 72 2.12 25.36 -12.13
CA THR A 72 2.36 26.79 -11.93
C THR A 72 1.16 27.66 -12.35
N GLY A 73 -0.06 27.13 -12.24
CA GLY A 73 -1.30 27.87 -12.40
C GLY A 73 -1.78 28.32 -11.03
N GLU A 74 -2.23 29.57 -10.90
CA GLU A 74 -2.83 30.08 -9.68
C GLU A 74 -4.05 29.24 -9.27
N ILE A 75 -3.84 28.20 -8.46
CA ILE A 75 -4.91 27.56 -7.73
C ILE A 75 -5.27 28.54 -6.61
N LYS A 76 -6.29 29.37 -6.86
CA LYS A 76 -6.83 30.31 -5.88
C LYS A 76 -7.52 29.55 -4.76
N THR A 77 -6.72 28.96 -3.89
CA THR A 77 -7.15 28.25 -2.69
C THR A 77 -7.36 29.28 -1.59
N ARG A 78 -8.36 29.07 -0.72
CA ARG A 78 -8.61 29.97 0.43
C ARG A 78 -7.47 29.98 1.47
N VAL A 79 -6.51 29.06 1.36
CA VAL A 79 -5.39 28.88 2.27
C VAL A 79 -4.09 28.94 1.47
N LEU A 80 -3.16 29.79 1.92
CA LEU A 80 -1.81 29.92 1.35
C LEU A 80 -0.85 29.00 2.13
N LEU A 81 -0.24 28.03 1.44
CA LEU A 81 0.85 27.22 1.96
C LEU A 81 2.15 27.65 1.30
N GLN A 82 3.16 27.96 2.09
CA GLN A 82 4.49 28.30 1.60
C GLN A 82 5.55 27.86 2.60
N ASN A 83 6.78 27.69 2.10
CA ASN A 83 7.96 27.38 2.91
C ASN A 83 8.65 28.64 3.48
N SER A 84 8.32 29.84 2.97
CA SER A 84 8.79 31.12 3.49
C SER A 84 8.12 31.45 4.83
N ALA A 85 8.86 32.07 5.74
CA ALA A 85 8.33 32.56 7.01
C ALA A 85 7.42 33.79 6.83
N GLU A 86 7.60 34.54 5.74
CA GLU A 86 6.93 35.81 5.48
C GLU A 86 6.32 35.84 4.09
N VAL A 87 5.22 36.59 3.95
CA VAL A 87 4.50 36.77 2.70
C VAL A 87 4.77 38.19 2.20
N PRO A 88 5.41 38.39 1.02
CA PRO A 88 5.69 39.73 0.52
C PRO A 88 4.42 40.58 0.39
N GLY A 89 4.45 41.79 0.96
CA GLY A 89 3.32 42.72 0.91
C GLY A 89 2.15 42.39 1.85
N SER A 90 2.33 41.45 2.79
CA SER A 90 1.34 41.16 3.84
C SER A 90 2.01 41.06 5.21
N GLU A 91 1.46 41.73 6.22
CA GLU A 91 1.92 41.64 7.61
C GLU A 91 1.14 40.57 8.39
N ILE A 92 1.85 39.78 9.20
CA ILE A 92 1.25 38.74 10.05
C ILE A 92 0.57 39.41 11.24
N THR A 93 -0.76 39.39 11.28
CA THR A 93 -1.54 40.01 12.36
C THR A 93 -1.63 39.16 13.63
N LYS A 94 -1.55 37.83 13.51
CA LYS A 94 -1.62 36.91 14.65
C LYS A 94 -0.96 35.56 14.33
N VAL A 95 -0.13 35.08 15.25
CA VAL A 95 0.42 33.71 15.22
C VAL A 95 -0.50 32.79 16.03
N LEU A 96 -1.06 31.77 15.38
CA LEU A 96 -2.00 30.82 16.01
C LEU A 96 -1.32 29.61 16.65
N GLY A 97 -0.04 29.38 16.36
CA GLY A 97 0.74 28.24 16.84
C GLY A 97 1.33 27.40 15.70
N LEU A 98 2.11 26.38 16.06
CA LEU A 98 2.74 25.46 15.11
C LEU A 98 1.76 24.33 14.76
N VAL A 99 1.65 24.00 13.47
CA VAL A 99 0.89 22.83 12.99
C VAL A 99 1.89 21.80 12.45
N LYS A 100 1.74 20.54 12.85
CA LYS A 100 2.55 19.42 12.36
C LYS A 100 1.63 18.37 11.72
N GLY A 101 1.91 18.02 10.47
CA GLY A 101 1.29 16.90 9.77
C GLY A 101 2.25 15.73 9.67
N HIS A 102 1.72 14.51 9.76
CA HIS A 102 2.46 13.28 9.47
C HIS A 102 1.70 12.48 8.41
N THR A 103 2.41 11.97 7.42
CA THR A 103 1.87 11.05 6.42
C THR A 103 2.65 9.74 6.51
N ILE A 104 1.93 8.63 6.62
CA ILE A 104 2.53 7.29 6.59
C ILE A 104 2.14 6.65 5.26
N TYR A 105 3.12 6.14 4.54
CA TYR A 105 2.90 5.39 3.31
C TYR A 105 2.58 3.93 3.61
N ALA A 106 1.74 3.33 2.77
CA ALA A 106 1.53 1.88 2.81
C ALA A 106 2.88 1.17 2.54
N ILE A 107 3.15 0.13 3.32
CA ILE A 107 4.37 -0.67 3.19
C ILE A 107 4.05 -1.98 2.45
N TRP A 108 5.09 -2.68 2.01
CA TRP A 108 4.93 -4.00 1.43
C TRP A 108 4.14 -4.93 2.37
N ILE A 109 3.14 -5.64 1.83
CA ILE A 109 2.23 -6.54 2.55
C ILE A 109 2.94 -7.51 3.51
N GLY A 110 4.17 -7.90 3.15
CA GLY A 110 5.01 -8.72 3.98
C GLY A 110 5.37 -8.12 5.35
N LYS A 111 5.63 -6.81 5.37
CA LYS A 111 5.90 -6.06 6.61
C LYS A 111 4.63 -5.90 7.45
N ASP A 112 3.48 -5.68 6.80
CA ASP A 112 2.18 -5.61 7.46
C ASP A 112 1.80 -6.93 8.14
N LEU A 113 2.03 -8.06 7.48
CA LEU A 113 1.78 -9.36 8.09
C LEU A 113 2.65 -9.57 9.33
N SER A 114 3.92 -9.16 9.28
CA SER A 114 4.80 -9.24 10.44
C SER A 114 4.33 -8.36 11.60
N ALA A 115 3.72 -7.22 11.30
CA ALA A 115 3.08 -6.34 12.29
C ALA A 115 1.83 -7.01 12.91
N ILE A 116 0.98 -7.65 12.10
CA ILE A 116 -0.19 -8.42 12.58
C ILE A 116 0.25 -9.55 13.52
N VAL A 117 1.27 -10.32 13.13
CA VAL A 117 1.78 -11.42 13.97
C VAL A 117 2.27 -10.90 15.33
N ARG A 118 2.95 -9.75 15.37
CA ARG A 118 3.36 -9.11 16.63
C ARG A 118 2.20 -8.56 17.45
N LEU A 119 1.17 -8.06 16.79
CA LEU A 119 -0.04 -7.62 17.45
C LEU A 119 -0.73 -8.79 18.19
N VAL A 120 -0.68 -10.00 17.63
CA VAL A 120 -1.23 -11.21 18.25
C VAL A 120 -0.32 -11.80 19.32
N LEU A 121 0.98 -11.96 19.03
CA LEU A 121 1.94 -12.60 19.94
C LEU A 121 2.47 -11.67 21.05
N GLY A 122 2.24 -10.37 20.91
CA GLY A 122 2.85 -9.33 21.74
C GLY A 122 4.22 -8.89 21.19
N GLY A 123 4.46 -7.58 21.18
CA GLY A 123 5.71 -6.97 20.75
C GLY A 123 5.51 -5.63 20.06
N GLU A 124 6.59 -4.86 19.90
CA GLU A 124 6.52 -3.52 19.30
C GLU A 124 6.30 -3.57 17.78
N LEU A 125 5.45 -2.67 17.28
CA LEU A 125 5.20 -2.44 15.85
C LEU A 125 6.32 -1.60 15.24
N ILE A 126 7.55 -2.12 15.29
CA ILE A 126 8.79 -1.44 14.87
C ILE A 126 8.62 -0.77 13.50
N GLU A 127 8.00 -1.45 12.54
CA GLU A 127 7.82 -0.93 11.18
C GLU A 127 6.97 0.34 11.12
N TYR A 128 5.93 0.44 11.95
CA TYR A 128 5.06 1.61 12.00
C TYR A 128 5.66 2.71 12.88
N THR A 129 6.29 2.34 13.99
CA THR A 129 7.02 3.28 14.86
C THR A 129 8.16 3.97 14.10
N ASP A 130 8.90 3.25 13.27
CA ASP A 130 9.98 3.81 12.44
C ASP A 130 9.44 4.84 11.43
N MET A 131 8.22 4.64 10.91
CA MET A 131 7.56 5.57 9.99
C MET A 131 6.98 6.81 10.67
N MET A 132 6.63 6.73 11.96
CA MET A 132 6.16 7.88 12.72
C MET A 132 7.30 8.83 13.13
N GLY A 133 8.55 8.41 12.91
CA GLY A 133 9.73 9.04 13.48
C GLY A 133 9.78 8.72 14.96
N LYS A 134 10.78 7.95 15.38
CA LYS A 134 11.03 7.67 16.80
C LYS A 134 10.93 8.91 17.67
#